data_AF-A0AA39MHV0-F1
#
_entry.id   AF-A0AA39MHV0-F1
#
_cell.length_a   1.000
_cell.length_b   1.000
_cell.length_c   1.000
_cell.angle_alpha   90.00
_cell.angle_beta   90.00
_cell.angle_gamma   90.00
#
_symmetry.space_group_name_H-M   'P 1'
#
loop_
_entity.id
_entity.type
_entity.pdbx_description
1 polymer ?
#
loop_
_entity_poly.entity_id
_entity_poly.type
_entity_poly.pdbx_seq_one_letter_code
_entity_poly.pdbx_strand_id
1 'polypeptide(L)' 'FEQDILGLVNTPHNCQRHGCGPMGQRYVVQERRITDQVASFIEHNSHPHNRILNLAQMHNAIQVQ' A
#
# COMPACT_ATOMS: atom_id res chain seq x y z
N PHE A 1 -15.36 1.84 -17.09
CA PHE A 1 -15.21 3.09 -16.32
C PHE A 1 -13.81 3.10 -15.74
N GLU A 2 -12.86 3.72 -16.43
CA GLU A 2 -11.52 3.97 -15.89
C GLU A 2 -11.67 5.11 -14.87
N GLN A 3 -11.38 4.85 -13.60
CA GLN A 3 -11.28 5.92 -12.62
C GLN A 3 -9.87 6.52 -12.73
N ASP A 4 -9.79 7.82 -12.96
CA ASP A 4 -8.52 8.53 -12.92
C ASP A 4 -7.96 8.49 -11.49
N ILE A 5 -6.81 7.80 -11.33
CA ILE A 5 -6.07 7.81 -10.08
C ILE A 5 -5.36 9.15 -9.98
N LEU A 6 -5.93 10.07 -9.19
CA LEU A 6 -5.38 11.41 -8.96
C LEU A 6 -4.06 11.39 -8.16
N GLY A 7 -3.80 10.31 -7.41
CA GLY A 7 -2.56 10.11 -6.69
C GLY A 7 -2.58 8.85 -5.81
N LEU A 8 -1.39 8.37 -5.43
CA LEU A 8 -1.20 7.28 -4.48
C LEU A 8 -0.19 7.73 -3.42
N VAL A 9 -0.54 7.56 -2.15
CA VAL A 9 0.38 7.80 -1.03
C VAL A 9 0.60 6.50 -0.28
N ASN A 10 1.85 6.21 0.05
CA ASN A 10 2.20 5.04 0.83
C ASN A 10 1.81 5.26 2.31
N THR A 11 1.10 4.31 2.90
CA THR A 11 0.71 4.35 4.32
C THR A 11 1.12 3.06 5.03
N PRO A 12 2.36 2.95 5.53
CA PRO A 12 2.81 1.74 6.20
C PRO A 12 2.00 1.42 7.46
N HIS A 13 1.86 0.11 7.73
CA HIS A 13 1.29 -0.44 8.96
C HIS A 13 2.40 -0.84 9.93
N ASN A 14 2.15 -0.75 11.23
CA ASN A 14 3.08 -1.30 12.22
C ASN A 14 2.87 -2.82 12.38
N CYS A 15 3.36 -3.58 11.40
CA CYS A 15 3.19 -5.04 11.34
C CYS A 15 3.74 -5.74 12.58
N GLN A 16 4.89 -5.29 13.09
CA GLN A 16 5.54 -5.91 14.25
C GLN A 16 4.68 -5.83 15.50
N ARG A 17 4.05 -4.67 15.76
CA ARG A 17 3.17 -4.48 16.92
C ARG A 17 1.89 -5.32 16.83
N HIS A 18 1.40 -5.56 15.62
CA HIS A 18 0.11 -6.22 15.38
C HIS A 18 0.23 -7.69 14.95
N GLY A 19 1.45 -8.25 14.96
CA GLY A 19 1.72 -9.64 14.62
C GLY A 19 1.37 -10.01 13.18
N CYS A 20 1.46 -9.06 12.24
CA CYS A 20 1.17 -9.34 10.84
C CYS A 20 2.32 -10.16 10.21
N GLY A 21 1.97 -11.19 9.46
CA GLY A 21 2.92 -12.04 8.73
C GLY A 21 2.49 -12.28 7.29
N PRO A 22 3.34 -12.92 6.47
CA PRO A 22 2.97 -13.34 5.13
C PRO A 22 1.72 -14.22 5.14
N MET A 23 0.71 -13.87 4.35
CA MET A 23 -0.56 -14.60 4.26
C MET A 23 -0.74 -15.33 2.92
N GLY A 24 0.15 -15.08 1.97
CA GLY A 24 0.13 -15.75 0.68
C GLY A 24 1.15 -15.17 -0.27
N GLN A 25 0.98 -15.48 -1.55
CA GLN A 25 1.84 -15.04 -2.63
C GLN A 25 1.02 -14.36 -3.73
N ARG A 26 1.62 -13.39 -4.42
CA ARG A 26 1.03 -12.71 -5.57
C ARG A 26 2.07 -12.42 -6.63
N TYR A 27 1.65 -12.32 -7.88
CA TYR A 27 2.52 -11.84 -8.96
C TYR A 27 2.91 -10.38 -8.73
N VAL A 28 4.16 -10.07 -9.01
CA VAL A 28 4.68 -8.70 -8.98
C VAL A 28 4.16 -7.96 -10.22
N VAL A 29 3.62 -6.77 -10.00
CA VAL A 29 3.13 -5.87 -11.06
C VAL A 29 4.09 -4.69 -11.18
N GLN A 30 4.54 -4.41 -12.40
CA GLN A 30 5.37 -3.25 -12.73
C GLN A 30 4.70 -2.48 -13.87
N GLU A 31 4.50 -1.17 -13.71
CA GLU A 31 3.88 -0.32 -14.75
C GLU A 31 2.56 -0.90 -15.30
N ARG A 32 1.73 -1.47 -14.42
CA ARG A 32 0.46 -2.15 -14.76
C ARG A 32 0.61 -3.46 -15.55
N ARG A 33 1.83 -3.98 -15.74
CA ARG A 33 2.10 -5.30 -16.33
C ARG A 33 2.39 -6.32 -15.25
N ILE A 34 1.69 -7.46 -15.32
CA ILE A 34 1.99 -8.63 -14.49
C ILE A 34 3.31 -9.22 -14.98
N THR A 35 4.22 -9.51 -14.05
CA THR A 35 5.49 -10.18 -14.31
C THR A 35 5.41 -11.64 -13.86
N ASP A 36 6.34 -12.48 -14.32
CA ASP A 36 6.44 -13.88 -13.87
C ASP A 36 7.03 -14.03 -12.46
N GLN A 37 7.42 -12.91 -11.82
CA GLN A 37 7.95 -12.92 -10.46
C GLN A 37 6.81 -12.98 -9.44
N VAL A 38 7.02 -13.78 -8.39
CA VAL A 38 6.07 -13.94 -7.29
C VAL A 38 6.70 -13.41 -6.00
N ALA A 39 5.92 -12.64 -5.24
CA ALA A 39 6.31 -12.13 -3.94
C ALA A 39 5.28 -12.49 -2.87
N SER A 40 5.74 -12.73 -1.64
CA SER A 40 4.85 -12.87 -0.49
C SER A 40 4.13 -11.55 -0.22
N PHE A 41 2.85 -11.61 0.16
CA PHE A 41 2.10 -10.43 0.61
C PHE A 41 1.63 -10.61 2.06
N ILE A 42 1.44 -9.47 2.73
CA ILE A 42 0.90 -9.36 4.08
C ILE A 42 -0.47 -8.72 3.96
N GLU A 43 -1.50 -9.34 4.54
CA GLU A 43 -2.84 -8.75 4.65
C GLU A 43 -3.04 -8.22 6.07
N HIS A 44 -3.33 -6.93 6.21
CA HIS A 44 -3.44 -6.27 7.51
C HIS A 44 -4.85 -6.39 8.10
N ASN A 45 -5.23 -7.59 8.53
CA ASN A 45 -6.55 -7.85 9.13
C ASN A 45 -6.66 -7.37 10.59
N SER A 46 -5.54 -7.28 11.31
CA SER A 46 -5.48 -6.75 12.68
C SER A 46 -5.21 -5.24 12.68
N HIS A 47 -6.10 -4.47 13.31
CA HIS A 47 -6.01 -3.00 13.42
C HIS A 47 -5.66 -2.30 12.09
N PRO A 48 -6.47 -2.48 11.02
CA PRO A 48 -6.15 -1.99 9.67
C PRO A 48 -6.02 -0.46 9.59
N HIS A 49 -6.64 0.27 10.52
CA HIS A 49 -6.59 1.72 10.62
C HIS A 49 -5.30 2.24 11.28
N ASN A 50 -4.47 1.38 11.89
CA ASN A 50 -3.20 1.78 12.49
C ASN A 50 -2.13 1.96 11.39
N ARG A 51 -2.27 3.05 10.66
CA ARG A 51 -1.44 3.42 9.52
C ARG A 51 -0.63 4.66 9.90
N ILE A 52 0.59 4.73 9.41
CA ILE A 52 1.44 5.92 9.54
C ILE A 52 1.44 6.62 8.20
N LEU A 53 1.06 7.90 8.18
CA LEU A 53 1.15 8.74 7.00
C LEU A 53 2.42 9.59 7.11
N ASN A 54 3.35 9.41 6.17
CA ASN A 54 4.53 10.27 6.12
C ASN A 54 4.17 11.60 5.45
N LEU A 55 3.97 12.64 6.25
CA LEU A 55 3.60 13.97 5.76
C LEU A 55 4.65 14.58 4.83
N ALA A 56 5.92 14.15 4.89
CA ALA A 56 6.94 14.60 3.95
C ALA A 56 6.64 14.12 2.51
N GLN A 57 5.96 12.99 2.33
CA GLN A 57 5.48 12.53 1.01
C GLN A 57 4.37 13.44 0.47
N MET A 58 3.75 14.25 1.33
CA MET A 58 2.69 15.19 0.99
C MET A 58 3.17 16.65 0.99
N HIS A 59 4.48 16.90 1.02
CA HIS A 59 5.04 18.25 1.17
C HIS A 59 4.49 19.29 0.18
N ASN A 60 4.15 18.86 -1.05
CA ASN A 60 3.57 19.73 -2.09
C ASN A 60 2.13 19.32 -2.47
N ALA A 61 1.50 18.45 -1.69
CA ALA A 61 0.12 18.06 -1.95
C ALA A 61 -0.81 19.22 -1.58
N ILE A 62 -1.56 19.72 -2.56
CA ILE A 62 -2.60 20.72 -2.34
C ILE A 62 -3.94 19.97 -2.29
N GLN A 63 -4.72 20.22 -1.26
CA GLN A 63 -6.10 19.73 -1.21
C GLN A 63 -6.93 20.50 -2.24
N VAL A 64 -7.33 19.82 -3.31
CA VAL A 64 -8.36 20.29 -4.26
C VAL A 64 -9.70 19.71 -3.81
N GLN A 65 -10.64 20.59 -3.46
CA GLN A 65 -12.04 20.26 -3.15
C GLN A 65 -12.90 20.39 -4.40
#